data_AF-A0A453SU39-F1
#
_entry.id   AF-A0A453SU39-F1
#
_cell.length_a   1.000
_cell.length_b   1.000
_cell.length_c   1.000
_cell.angle_alpha   90.00
_cell.angle_beta   90.00
_cell.angle_gamma   90.00
#
_symmetry.space_group_name_H-M   'P 1'
#
loop_
_entity.id
_entity.type
_entity.pdbx_description
1 polymer ?
#
loop_
_entity_poly.entity_id
_entity_poly.type
_entity_poly.pdbx_seq_one_letter_code
_entity_poly.pdbx_strand_id
1 'polypeptide(L)'
;GLHIFLLSFLSLHQSWPVMFVDLVLVLIVPLCVIVPGPQVFYSIMDLTLFGEHTSKPVDTISAVADLKRKHTSWNYVEGTHWHTRFSHLINYGAGYYSYLYARCFATTIWQEVCQGDPLSRSTGSAIRDKFLRHGGAKDPSVLLKDFAGDSVIKNSGGGIIPDISSLCKEVGL
;
A
#
# COMPACT_ATOMS: atom_id res chain seq x y z
N GLY A 1 16.95 -16.70 -2.34
CA GLY A 1 17.20 -15.51 -3.19
C GLY A 1 16.29 -14.36 -2.80
N LEU A 2 15.05 -14.35 -3.28
CA LEU A 2 14.05 -13.29 -3.05
C LEU A 2 13.72 -13.04 -1.56
N HIS A 3 13.68 -14.12 -0.77
CA HIS A 3 13.35 -14.07 0.66
C HIS A 3 14.43 -13.37 1.53
N ILE A 4 15.70 -13.43 1.12
CA ILE A 4 16.81 -12.76 1.80
C ILE A 4 16.89 -11.29 1.38
N PHE A 5 16.52 -10.98 0.13
CA PHE A 5 16.46 -9.61 -0.39
C PHE A 5 15.39 -8.78 0.34
N LEU A 6 14.23 -9.37 0.65
CA LEU A 6 13.15 -8.72 1.42
C LEU A 6 13.52 -8.45 2.89
N LEU A 7 14.30 -9.34 3.52
CA LEU A 7 14.64 -9.20 4.94
C LEU A 7 15.66 -8.10 5.22
N SER A 8 16.57 -7.79 4.28
CA SER A 8 17.56 -6.73 4.45
C SER A 8 16.99 -5.30 4.38
N PHE A 9 15.74 -5.11 3.93
CA PHE A 9 15.08 -3.80 3.87
C PHE A 9 14.37 -3.39 5.17
N LEU A 10 14.18 -4.32 6.11
CA LEU A 10 13.36 -4.12 7.32
C LEU A 10 14.06 -3.33 8.44
N SER A 11 15.30 -2.86 8.24
CA SER A 11 16.07 -2.20 9.30
C SER A 11 16.05 -0.66 9.24
N LEU A 12 15.27 -0.03 8.35
CA LEU A 12 15.19 1.43 8.27
C LEU A 12 13.77 1.91 8.57
N HIS A 13 13.68 2.68 9.65
CA HIS A 13 12.49 3.29 10.25
C HIS A 13 11.93 4.44 9.38
N GLN A 14 11.63 4.16 8.12
CA GLN A 14 10.90 5.06 7.21
C GLN A 14 9.79 4.25 6.54
N SER A 15 8.63 4.84 6.33
CA SER A 15 7.39 4.20 5.86
C SER A 15 7.44 3.67 4.40
N TRP A 16 8.55 3.91 3.69
CA TRP A 16 8.69 3.74 2.25
C TRP A 16 9.25 2.39 1.74
N PRO A 17 10.16 1.68 2.44
CA PRO A 17 10.61 0.35 2.03
C PRO A 17 9.45 -0.64 1.96
N VAL A 18 8.47 -0.51 2.85
CA VAL A 18 7.26 -1.35 2.89
C VAL A 18 6.38 -1.10 1.66
N MET A 19 6.11 0.17 1.32
CA MET A 19 5.31 0.51 0.14
C MET A 19 5.96 0.07 -1.18
N PHE A 20 7.28 0.18 -1.31
CA PHE A 20 7.97 -0.30 -2.51
C PHE A 20 7.88 -1.84 -2.62
N VAL A 21 8.06 -2.55 -1.51
CA VAL A 21 7.88 -4.01 -1.46
C VAL A 21 6.45 -4.41 -1.82
N ASP A 22 5.45 -3.71 -1.29
CA ASP A 22 4.04 -3.98 -1.59
C ASP A 22 3.70 -3.66 -3.04
N LEU A 23 4.24 -2.58 -3.61
CA LEU A 23 4.08 -2.25 -5.03
C LEU A 23 4.71 -3.31 -5.93
N VAL A 24 5.89 -3.81 -5.60
CA VAL A 24 6.52 -4.93 -6.31
C VAL A 24 5.67 -6.20 -6.19
N LEU A 25 5.11 -6.49 -5.02
CA LEU A 25 4.19 -7.62 -4.82
C LEU A 25 2.93 -7.48 -5.67
N VAL A 26 2.32 -6.30 -5.73
CA VAL A 26 1.11 -6.02 -6.53
C VAL A 26 1.39 -6.05 -8.03
N LEU A 27 2.60 -5.67 -8.47
CA LEU A 27 2.99 -5.75 -9.88
C LEU A 27 3.31 -7.18 -10.34
N ILE A 28 3.73 -8.07 -9.42
CA ILE A 28 4.13 -9.45 -9.73
C ILE A 28 2.98 -10.45 -9.50
N VAL A 29 2.08 -10.20 -8.55
CA VAL A 29 0.96 -11.08 -8.23
C VAL A 29 -0.33 -10.50 -8.85
N PRO A 30 -1.11 -11.27 -9.63
CA PRO A 30 -2.31 -10.76 -10.27
C PRO A 30 -3.27 -10.14 -9.25
N LEU A 31 -3.74 -8.92 -9.57
CA LEU A 31 -4.62 -8.02 -8.79
C LEU A 31 -5.91 -8.63 -8.21
N CYS A 32 -6.22 -9.89 -8.52
CA CYS A 32 -7.49 -10.55 -8.25
C CYS A 32 -7.75 -10.86 -6.75
N VAL A 33 -6.75 -10.76 -5.87
CA VAL A 33 -6.90 -11.17 -4.45
C VAL A 33 -7.30 -10.00 -3.52
N ILE A 34 -7.32 -8.77 -4.02
CA ILE A 34 -7.45 -7.56 -3.18
C ILE A 34 -8.85 -6.94 -3.33
N VAL A 35 -9.81 -7.44 -2.55
CA VAL A 35 -11.09 -6.76 -2.36
C VAL A 35 -10.81 -5.44 -1.61
N PRO A 36 -11.19 -4.26 -2.14
CA PRO A 36 -10.84 -2.96 -1.56
C PRO A 36 -11.47 -2.72 -0.17
N GLY A 37 -12.66 -3.27 0.08
CA GLY A 37 -13.42 -3.01 1.32
C GLY A 37 -12.67 -3.32 2.62
N PRO A 38 -12.18 -4.57 2.82
CA PRO A 38 -11.43 -4.92 4.02
C PRO A 38 -10.15 -4.10 4.22
N GLN A 39 -9.46 -3.73 3.14
CA GLN A 39 -8.16 -3.05 3.22
C GLN A 39 -8.26 -1.60 3.70
N VAL A 40 -9.33 -0.90 3.29
CA VAL A 40 -9.62 0.45 3.81
C VAL A 40 -9.85 0.38 5.32
N PHE A 41 -10.67 -0.57 5.78
CA PHE A 41 -10.90 -0.77 7.21
C PHE A 41 -9.61 -1.09 7.97
N TYR A 42 -8.78 -2.01 7.47
CA TYR A 42 -7.51 -2.35 8.10
C TYR A 42 -6.54 -1.17 8.18
N SER A 43 -6.50 -0.34 7.14
CA SER A 43 -5.66 0.88 7.12
C SER A 43 -6.13 1.90 8.16
N ILE A 44 -7.44 2.15 8.24
CA ILE A 44 -8.03 3.07 9.23
C ILE A 44 -7.76 2.56 10.65
N MET A 45 -7.97 1.26 10.87
CA MET A 45 -7.73 0.63 12.16
C MET A 45 -6.26 0.71 12.57
N ASP A 46 -5.33 0.36 11.67
CA ASP A 46 -3.90 0.42 11.93
C ASP A 46 -3.44 1.85 12.28
N LEU A 47 -3.82 2.84 11.47
CA LEU A 47 -3.53 4.25 11.75
C LEU A 47 -4.19 4.76 13.04
N THR A 48 -5.38 4.27 13.38
CA THR A 48 -6.03 4.64 14.65
C THR A 48 -5.30 4.05 15.85
N LEU A 49 -4.74 2.85 15.73
CA LEU A 49 -4.05 2.17 16.83
C LEU A 49 -2.60 2.62 17.00
N PHE A 50 -1.92 3.03 15.92
CA PHE A 50 -0.48 3.37 15.93
C PHE A 50 -0.17 4.81 15.51
N GLY A 51 -1.18 5.62 15.20
CA GLY A 51 -1.01 7.04 14.84
C GLY A 51 -0.67 7.94 16.03
N GLU A 52 -0.78 9.25 15.84
CA GLU A 52 -0.51 10.22 16.91
C GLU A 52 -1.52 10.07 18.07
N HIS A 53 -1.02 9.63 19.21
CA HIS A 53 -1.81 9.48 20.43
C HIS A 53 -1.49 10.57 21.42
N THR A 54 -2.53 11.08 22.08
CA THR A 54 -2.36 11.77 23.36
C THR A 54 -1.80 10.77 24.38
N SER A 55 -1.06 11.23 25.38
CA SER A 55 -0.35 10.44 26.41
C SER A 55 -1.18 9.40 27.21
N LYS A 56 -2.46 9.19 26.88
CA LYS A 56 -3.35 8.21 27.53
C LYS A 56 -3.36 6.89 26.76
N PRO A 57 -3.39 5.74 27.47
CA PRO A 57 -3.59 4.43 26.86
C PRO A 57 -4.92 4.39 26.09
N VAL A 58 -4.88 3.87 24.86
CA VAL A 58 -6.07 3.67 24.03
C VAL A 58 -6.71 2.33 24.37
N ASP A 59 -8.01 2.33 24.63
CA ASP A 59 -8.80 1.09 24.65
C ASP A 59 -8.98 0.58 23.21
N THR A 60 -8.11 -0.34 22.83
CA THR A 60 -8.09 -0.90 21.47
C THR A 60 -9.36 -1.67 21.13
N ILE A 61 -10.05 -2.25 22.13
CA ILE A 61 -11.24 -3.06 21.90
C ILE A 61 -12.39 -2.15 21.48
N SER A 62 -12.66 -1.12 22.29
CA SER A 62 -13.70 -0.13 21.98
C SER A 62 -13.41 0.61 20.68
N ALA A 63 -12.16 1.03 20.46
CA ALA A 63 -11.77 1.71 19.21
C ALA A 63 -12.04 0.84 17.96
N VAL A 64 -11.65 -0.43 17.98
CA VAL A 64 -11.87 -1.36 16.84
C VAL A 64 -13.36 -1.65 16.64
N ALA A 65 -14.13 -1.79 17.73
CA ALA A 65 -15.57 -1.99 17.66
C ALA A 65 -16.27 -0.78 17.03
N ASP A 66 -15.91 0.43 17.43
CA ASP A 66 -16.43 1.69 16.90
C ASP A 66 -16.12 1.84 15.41
N LEU A 67 -14.86 1.58 15.02
CA LEU A 67 -14.45 1.64 13.62
C LEU A 67 -15.20 0.64 12.74
N LYS A 68 -15.40 -0.60 13.22
CA LYS A 68 -16.19 -1.60 12.49
C LYS A 68 -17.62 -1.11 12.25
N ARG A 69 -18.28 -0.59 13.29
CA ARG A 69 -19.65 -0.06 13.16
C ARG A 69 -19.74 1.11 12.18
N LYS A 70 -18.72 1.96 12.13
CA LYS A 70 -18.72 3.17 11.29
C LYS A 70 -18.34 2.91 9.83
N HIS A 71 -17.40 2.00 9.58
CA HIS A 71 -16.75 1.88 8.27
C HIS A 71 -17.05 0.57 7.54
N THR A 72 -17.83 -0.33 8.14
CA THR A 72 -18.13 -1.63 7.54
C THR A 72 -19.59 -2.03 7.73
N SER A 73 -20.10 -2.90 6.87
CA SER A 73 -21.48 -3.42 6.94
C SER A 73 -21.64 -4.59 7.92
N TRP A 74 -20.54 -5.21 8.36
CA TRP A 74 -20.55 -6.28 9.35
C TRP A 74 -20.34 -5.73 10.76
N ASN A 75 -21.21 -6.13 11.68
CA ASN A 75 -21.14 -5.68 13.06
C ASN A 75 -19.97 -6.33 13.80
N TYR A 76 -19.42 -5.59 14.76
CA TYR A 76 -18.53 -6.16 15.77
C TYR A 76 -19.31 -7.17 16.63
N VAL A 77 -18.70 -8.31 16.93
CA VAL A 77 -19.27 -9.34 17.79
C VAL A 77 -18.67 -9.21 19.17
N GLU A 78 -19.52 -9.02 20.18
CA GLU A 78 -19.11 -8.81 21.56
C GLU A 78 -18.25 -9.97 22.10
N GLY A 79 -17.24 -9.65 22.90
CA GLY A 79 -16.29 -10.64 23.43
C GLY A 79 -15.25 -11.17 22.42
N THR A 80 -15.18 -10.59 21.21
CA THR A 80 -14.16 -10.96 20.22
C THR A 80 -13.04 -9.92 20.13
N HIS A 81 -11.80 -10.35 19.93
CA HIS A 81 -10.65 -9.44 19.82
C HIS A 81 -9.91 -9.66 18.51
N TRP A 82 -10.60 -9.46 17.39
CA TRP A 82 -10.08 -9.81 16.07
C TRP A 82 -8.72 -9.15 15.75
N HIS A 83 -8.52 -7.89 16.15
CA HIS A 83 -7.28 -7.15 15.90
C HIS A 83 -6.04 -7.80 16.55
N THR A 84 -6.20 -8.55 17.64
CA THR A 84 -5.09 -9.30 18.27
C THR A 84 -4.54 -10.43 17.39
N ARG A 85 -5.34 -10.91 16.44
CA ARG A 85 -4.96 -11.94 15.46
C ARG A 85 -4.38 -11.33 14.19
N PHE A 86 -4.40 -10.00 14.07
CA PHE A 86 -3.92 -9.31 12.88
C PHE A 86 -2.42 -9.05 13.02
N SER A 87 -1.63 -10.03 12.57
CA SER A 87 -0.17 -10.05 12.75
C SER A 87 0.57 -8.86 12.11
N HIS A 88 -0.03 -8.19 11.12
CA HIS A 88 0.55 -6.99 10.53
C HIS A 88 0.82 -5.91 11.58
N LEU A 89 -0.08 -5.76 12.58
CA LEU A 89 0.05 -4.75 13.64
C LEU A 89 1.28 -4.95 14.53
N ILE A 90 1.85 -6.16 14.59
CA ILE A 90 2.96 -6.47 15.50
C ILE A 90 4.27 -5.88 14.97
N ASN A 91 4.52 -6.02 13.67
CA ASN A 91 5.80 -5.67 13.04
C ASN A 91 5.70 -4.47 12.10
N TYR A 92 4.50 -4.11 11.65
CA TYR A 92 4.26 -3.13 10.59
C TYR A 92 3.19 -2.09 10.97
N GLY A 93 3.04 -1.81 12.27
CA GLY A 93 2.08 -0.81 12.75
C GLY A 93 2.26 0.54 12.06
N ALA A 94 1.13 1.22 11.79
CA ALA A 94 1.03 2.45 11.02
C ALA A 94 1.49 2.34 9.55
N GLY A 95 1.58 1.13 9.00
CA GLY A 95 2.03 0.85 7.63
C GLY A 95 0.95 0.37 6.67
N TYR A 96 -0.20 -0.12 7.14
CA TYR A 96 -1.09 -0.94 6.29
C TYR A 96 -1.70 -0.20 5.09
N TYR A 97 -1.79 1.13 5.15
CA TYR A 97 -2.24 1.96 4.03
C TYR A 97 -1.34 1.86 2.79
N SER A 98 -0.10 1.35 2.95
CA SER A 98 0.84 1.10 1.86
C SER A 98 0.26 0.20 0.77
N TYR A 99 -0.56 -0.79 1.13
CA TYR A 99 -1.23 -1.67 0.17
C TYR A 99 -2.20 -0.92 -0.75
N LEU A 100 -2.93 0.06 -0.21
CA LEU A 100 -3.83 0.90 -1.00
C LEU A 100 -3.04 1.81 -1.94
N TYR A 101 -1.94 2.39 -1.46
CA TYR A 101 -1.06 3.21 -2.28
C TYR A 101 -0.43 2.41 -3.41
N ALA A 102 0.11 1.23 -3.09
CA ALA A 102 0.66 0.28 -4.06
C ALA A 102 -0.38 -0.07 -5.13
N ARG A 103 -1.64 -0.31 -4.75
CA ARG A 103 -2.71 -0.58 -5.71
C ARG A 103 -2.96 0.60 -6.65
N CYS A 104 -3.04 1.83 -6.15
CA CYS A 104 -3.23 3.01 -7.00
C CYS A 104 -2.09 3.16 -8.03
N PHE A 105 -0.85 3.01 -7.59
CA PHE A 105 0.31 3.08 -8.48
C PHE A 105 0.32 1.94 -9.50
N ALA A 106 0.05 0.71 -9.07
CA ALA A 106 0.01 -0.44 -9.97
C ALA A 106 -1.09 -0.33 -11.02
N THR A 107 -2.30 0.10 -10.64
CA THR A 107 -3.39 0.34 -11.59
C THR A 107 -3.02 1.42 -12.60
N THR A 108 -2.41 2.52 -12.15
CA THR A 108 -1.96 3.60 -13.05
C THR A 108 -0.89 3.10 -14.03
N ILE A 109 0.15 2.42 -13.52
CA ILE A 109 1.20 1.82 -14.34
C ILE A 109 0.61 0.84 -15.37
N TRP A 110 -0.32 -0.02 -14.93
CA TRP A 110 -0.95 -0.98 -15.82
C TRP A 110 -1.68 -0.29 -16.96
N GLN A 111 -2.56 0.67 -16.65
CA GLN A 111 -3.38 1.36 -17.66
C GLN A 111 -2.55 2.22 -18.61
N GLU A 112 -1.58 2.98 -18.09
CA GLU A 112 -0.82 3.96 -18.88
C GLU A 112 0.39 3.35 -19.61
N VAL A 113 0.98 2.27 -19.08
CA VAL A 113 2.25 1.73 -19.61
C VAL A 113 2.10 0.33 -20.18
N CYS A 114 1.32 -0.55 -19.54
CA CYS A 114 1.27 -1.97 -19.90
C CYS A 114 0.08 -2.33 -20.80
N GLN A 115 -1.07 -1.66 -20.66
CA GLN A 115 -2.33 -2.11 -21.25
C GLN A 115 -2.31 -2.21 -22.78
N GLY A 116 -1.56 -1.35 -23.46
CA GLY A 116 -1.46 -1.35 -24.92
C GLY A 116 -0.72 -2.56 -25.49
N ASP A 117 0.33 -3.03 -24.80
CA ASP A 117 1.08 -4.25 -25.14
C ASP A 117 1.64 -4.91 -23.87
N PRO A 118 0.83 -5.77 -23.19
CA PRO A 118 1.19 -6.32 -21.88
C PRO A 118 2.43 -7.22 -21.87
N LEU A 119 2.81 -7.78 -23.02
CA LEU A 119 3.96 -8.68 -23.16
C LEU A 119 5.14 -7.99 -23.86
N SER A 120 5.09 -6.66 -24.00
CA SER A 120 6.15 -5.86 -24.59
C SER A 120 7.48 -6.09 -23.89
N ARG A 121 8.47 -6.56 -24.66
CA ARG A 121 9.85 -6.73 -24.17
C ARG A 121 10.48 -5.41 -23.78
N SER A 122 10.17 -4.32 -24.47
CA SER A 122 10.70 -2.98 -24.15
C SER A 122 10.10 -2.48 -22.83
N THR A 123 8.80 -2.64 -22.62
CA THR A 123 8.13 -2.30 -21.36
C THR A 123 8.68 -3.12 -20.19
N GLY A 124 8.82 -4.43 -20.35
CA GLY A 124 9.43 -5.30 -19.33
C GLY A 124 10.87 -4.90 -19.00
N SER A 125 11.66 -4.51 -20.01
CA SER A 125 13.02 -4.01 -19.80
C SER A 125 13.03 -2.68 -19.05
N ALA A 126 12.09 -1.76 -19.34
CA ALA A 126 11.95 -0.49 -18.63
C ALA A 126 11.55 -0.71 -17.16
N ILE A 127 10.58 -1.58 -16.87
CA ILE A 127 10.21 -1.96 -15.49
C ILE A 127 11.44 -2.48 -14.74
N ARG A 128 12.20 -3.39 -15.35
CA ARG A 128 13.42 -3.94 -14.72
C ARG A 128 14.45 -2.84 -14.47
N ASP A 129 14.82 -2.08 -15.50
CA ASP A 129 16.01 -1.22 -15.47
C ASP A 129 15.78 0.12 -14.80
N LYS A 130 14.61 0.73 -14.97
CA LYS A 130 14.30 2.04 -14.40
C LYS A 130 13.65 1.96 -13.04
N PHE A 131 12.89 0.90 -12.77
CA PHE A 131 12.08 0.80 -11.55
C PHE A 131 12.64 -0.23 -10.54
N LEU A 132 12.76 -1.50 -10.92
CA LEU A 132 13.08 -2.58 -9.98
C LEU A 132 14.57 -2.69 -9.61
N ARG A 133 15.49 -2.43 -10.56
CA ARG A 133 16.94 -2.66 -10.41
C ARG A 133 17.55 -1.91 -9.22
N HIS A 134 16.99 -0.75 -8.87
CA HIS A 134 17.54 0.12 -7.83
C HIS A 134 17.13 -0.29 -6.41
N GLY A 135 16.06 -1.06 -6.25
CA GLY A 135 15.47 -1.32 -4.94
C GLY A 135 15.22 -0.02 -4.16
N GLY A 136 15.42 -0.03 -2.84
CA GLY A 136 15.33 1.18 -2.01
C GLY A 136 16.59 2.07 -2.01
N ALA A 137 17.54 1.88 -2.93
CA ALA A 137 18.73 2.73 -3.02
C ALA A 137 18.46 4.07 -3.75
N LYS A 138 17.29 4.24 -4.37
CA LYS A 138 16.87 5.47 -5.06
C LYS A 138 15.50 5.89 -4.54
N ASP A 139 15.26 7.20 -4.51
CA ASP A 139 13.99 7.76 -4.03
C ASP A 139 12.81 7.21 -4.84
N PRO A 140 11.74 6.70 -4.18
CA PRO A 140 10.59 6.11 -4.86
C PRO A 140 9.86 7.07 -5.79
N SER A 141 9.76 8.35 -5.44
CA SER A 141 9.11 9.35 -6.30
C SER A 141 9.87 9.53 -7.60
N VAL A 142 11.21 9.54 -7.52
CA VAL A 142 12.08 9.66 -8.69
C VAL A 142 11.96 8.39 -9.54
N LEU A 143 11.95 7.20 -8.93
CA LEU A 143 11.76 5.93 -9.65
C LEU A 143 10.42 5.89 -10.39
N LEU A 144 9.33 6.27 -9.72
CA LEU A 144 7.99 6.30 -10.30
C LEU A 144 7.89 7.29 -11.45
N LYS A 145 8.43 8.50 -11.31
CA LYS A 145 8.40 9.53 -12.37
C LYS A 145 9.25 9.15 -13.57
N ASP A 146 10.45 8.61 -13.35
CA ASP A 146 11.37 8.17 -14.42
C ASP A 146 10.79 7.01 -15.25
N PHE A 147 9.98 6.16 -14.61
CA PHE A 147 9.35 5.03 -15.26
C PHE A 147 7.96 5.33 -15.86
N ALA A 148 7.05 5.92 -15.08
CA ALA A 148 5.63 6.09 -15.41
C ALA A 148 5.20 7.54 -15.69
N GLY A 149 6.12 8.51 -15.57
CA GLY A 149 5.84 9.93 -15.82
C GLY A 149 5.33 10.70 -14.59
N ASP A 150 5.14 12.01 -14.74
CA ASP A 150 4.81 12.90 -13.62
C ASP A 150 3.37 12.79 -13.12
N SER A 151 2.43 12.31 -13.94
CA SER A 151 1.01 12.18 -13.59
C SER A 151 0.74 11.12 -12.51
N VAL A 152 1.69 10.20 -12.29
CA VAL A 152 1.55 9.07 -11.36
C VAL A 152 1.52 9.53 -9.89
N ILE A 153 2.05 10.72 -9.60
CA ILE A 153 2.19 11.27 -8.24
C ILE A 153 1.63 12.70 -8.17
N LYS A 154 0.85 12.96 -7.12
CA LYS A 154 0.51 14.30 -6.64
C LYS A 154 1.39 14.65 -5.43
N ASN A 155 2.18 15.71 -5.54
CA ASN A 155 3.01 16.19 -4.43
C ASN A 155 2.16 17.02 -3.46
N SER A 156 2.20 16.71 -2.15
CA SER A 156 1.56 17.53 -1.12
C SER A 156 2.43 17.62 0.13
N GLY A 157 2.89 18.83 0.47
CA GLY A 157 3.41 19.18 1.81
C GLY A 157 4.49 18.28 2.42
N GLY A 158 5.27 17.55 1.62
CA GLY A 158 6.32 16.61 2.08
C GLY A 158 6.01 15.12 1.87
N GLY A 159 4.80 14.76 1.41
CA GLY A 159 4.40 13.39 1.09
C GLY A 159 4.07 13.16 -0.39
N ILE A 160 4.14 11.91 -0.82
CA ILE A 160 3.72 11.44 -2.14
C ILE A 160 2.28 10.94 -2.01
N ILE A 161 1.36 11.47 -2.82
CA ILE A 161 -0.01 10.97 -2.92
C ILE A 161 -0.16 10.33 -4.30
N PRO A 162 -0.59 9.05 -4.41
CA PRO A 162 -0.83 8.44 -5.71
C PRO A 162 -1.96 9.15 -6.45
N ASP A 163 -1.87 9.26 -7.78
CA ASP A 163 -3.06 9.57 -8.55
C ASP A 163 -4.04 8.39 -8.49
N ILE A 164 -5.31 8.71 -8.22
CA ILE A 164 -6.36 7.69 -8.03
C ILE A 164 -7.27 7.55 -9.25
N SER A 165 -7.07 8.36 -10.30
CA SER A 165 -8.00 8.45 -11.43
C SER A 165 -8.15 7.11 -12.15
N SER A 166 -7.03 6.42 -12.40
CA SER A 166 -7.00 5.09 -13.01
C SER A 166 -7.69 4.04 -12.14
N LEU A 167 -7.53 4.12 -10.81
CA LEU A 167 -8.18 3.22 -9.87
C LEU A 167 -9.69 3.47 -9.81
N CYS A 168 -10.14 4.73 -9.71
CA CYS A 168 -11.57 5.08 -9.75
C CYS A 168 -12.24 4.54 -11.01
N LYS A 169 -11.60 4.73 -12.17
CA LYS A 169 -12.07 4.17 -13.44
C LYS A 169 -12.18 2.65 -13.43
N GLU A 170 -11.20 1.94 -12.84
CA GLU A 170 -11.22 0.47 -12.70
C GLU A 170 -12.39 -0.01 -11.83
N VAL A 171 -12.68 0.69 -10.73
CA VAL A 171 -13.73 0.31 -9.78
C VAL A 171 -15.11 0.90 -10.09
N GLY A 172 -15.22 1.73 -11.14
CA GLY A 172 -16.48 2.33 -11.59
C GLY A 172 -16.97 3.50 -10.73
N LEU A 173 -16.05 4.29 -10.16
CA LEU A 173 -16.33 5.52 -9.39
C LEU A 173 -16.06 6.79 -10.19
#